data_AF-A0A6N3DBT2-F1
#
_entry.id   AF-A0A6N3DBT2-F1
#
_cell.length_a   1.000
_cell.length_b   1.000
_cell.length_c   1.000
_cell.angle_alpha   90.00
_cell.angle_beta   90.00
_cell.angle_gamma   90.00
#
_symmetry.space_group_name_H-M   'P 1'
#
loop_
_entity.id
_entity.type
_entity.pdbx_description
1 polymer ?
#
loop_
_entity_poly.entity_id
_entity_poly.type
_entity_poly.pdbx_seq_one_letter_code
_entity_poly.pdbx_strand_id
1 'polypeptide(L)'
;MEEEDEVQDLWDNLLSNWQFSENRTDIAMMYIEILKNLSKNEIRILSAIHTSLDRNNHRYNKNFYVYGNVVREHLCLSKEEYELAMLNLFRLYCCEGFHQEITAMHFGNITIQTNGCIKKISITALGYKLLDMILEKD
;
A
#
# COMPACT_ATOMS: atom_id res chain seq x y z
N MET A 1 18.31 -10.12 -8.11
CA MET A 1 18.22 -11.55 -7.75
C MET A 1 17.27 -11.68 -6.57
N GLU A 2 17.61 -11.21 -5.36
CA GLU A 2 16.67 -11.23 -4.20
C GLU A 2 15.39 -10.37 -4.34
N GLU A 3 15.32 -9.46 -5.32
CA GLU A 3 14.13 -8.62 -5.57
C GLU A 3 13.05 -9.32 -6.39
N GLU A 4 13.43 -10.23 -7.29
CA GLU A 4 12.48 -11.00 -8.11
C GLU A 4 11.90 -12.17 -7.33
N ASP A 5 12.69 -12.78 -6.46
CA ASP A 5 12.30 -13.96 -5.69
C ASP A 5 11.14 -13.68 -4.73
N GLU A 6 11.17 -12.56 -3.99
CA GLU A 6 10.07 -12.20 -3.07
C GLU A 6 8.76 -11.89 -3.81
N VAL A 7 8.83 -11.24 -4.98
CA VAL A 7 7.63 -10.95 -5.78
C VAL A 7 7.09 -12.25 -6.38
N GLN A 8 7.97 -13.14 -6.82
CA GLN A 8 7.61 -14.45 -7.38
C GLN A 8 6.93 -15.35 -6.34
N ASP A 9 7.38 -15.34 -5.09
CA ASP A 9 6.72 -16.09 -4.01
C ASP A 9 5.28 -15.60 -3.77
N LEU A 10 5.03 -14.29 -3.89
CA LEU A 10 3.69 -13.71 -3.74
C LEU A 10 2.81 -14.06 -4.95
N TRP A 11 3.40 -14.14 -6.15
CA TRP A 11 2.74 -14.69 -7.34
C TRP A 11 2.31 -16.13 -7.14
N ASP A 12 3.21 -16.96 -6.62
CA ASP A 12 2.95 -18.38 -6.43
C ASP A 12 1.86 -18.60 -5.38
N ASN A 13 1.91 -17.87 -4.25
CA ASN A 13 0.86 -17.92 -3.23
C ASN A 13 -0.50 -17.45 -3.78
N LEU A 14 -0.53 -16.38 -4.57
CA LEU A 14 -1.75 -15.93 -5.23
C LEU A 14 -2.27 -17.03 -6.16
N LEU A 15 -1.45 -17.57 -7.06
CA LEU A 15 -1.92 -18.57 -8.02
C LEU A 15 -2.42 -19.85 -7.33
N SER A 16 -1.76 -20.29 -6.25
CA SER A 16 -2.18 -21.45 -5.44
C SER A 16 -3.53 -21.23 -4.76
N ASN A 17 -3.74 -20.08 -4.11
CA ASN A 17 -5.00 -19.75 -3.43
C ASN A 17 -6.19 -19.63 -4.40
N TRP A 18 -5.92 -19.43 -5.70
CA TRP A 18 -6.94 -19.16 -6.71
C TRP A 18 -7.39 -20.38 -7.51
N GLN A 19 -6.61 -21.46 -7.55
CA GLN A 19 -7.00 -22.72 -8.24
C GLN A 19 -8.30 -23.32 -7.68
N PHE A 20 -8.74 -22.88 -6.50
CA PHE A 20 -9.91 -23.39 -5.80
C PHE A 20 -11.12 -22.42 -5.79
N SER A 21 -11.03 -21.27 -6.47
CA SER A 21 -12.11 -20.26 -6.49
C SER A 21 -13.02 -20.44 -7.72
N GLU A 22 -14.12 -21.17 -7.57
CA GLU A 22 -15.02 -21.59 -8.67
C GLU A 22 -15.74 -20.45 -9.45
N ASN A 23 -15.67 -19.16 -9.10
CA ASN A 23 -16.62 -18.16 -9.64
C ASN A 23 -16.14 -16.70 -9.86
N ARG A 24 -14.86 -16.38 -10.03
CA ARG A 24 -14.41 -14.95 -10.04
C ARG A 24 -13.28 -14.56 -10.99
N THR A 25 -13.37 -14.88 -12.28
CA THR A 25 -12.33 -14.53 -13.28
C THR A 25 -12.02 -13.03 -13.39
N ASP A 26 -13.02 -12.14 -13.42
CA ASP A 26 -12.76 -10.69 -13.63
C ASP A 26 -12.14 -10.02 -12.40
N ILE A 27 -12.61 -10.41 -11.21
CA ILE A 27 -12.03 -9.95 -9.94
C ILE A 27 -10.61 -10.52 -9.80
N ALA A 28 -10.34 -11.74 -10.30
CA ALA A 28 -8.99 -12.30 -10.40
C ALA A 28 -8.07 -11.44 -11.22
N MET A 29 -8.50 -11.12 -12.43
CA MET A 29 -7.70 -10.32 -13.35
C MET A 29 -7.38 -8.96 -12.74
N MET A 30 -8.32 -8.33 -12.03
CA MET A 30 -8.06 -7.07 -11.33
C MET A 30 -6.92 -7.19 -10.29
N TYR A 31 -6.92 -8.20 -9.42
CA TYR A 31 -5.85 -8.35 -8.42
C TYR A 31 -4.51 -8.77 -9.03
N ILE A 32 -4.54 -9.60 -10.09
CA ILE A 32 -3.36 -9.94 -10.89
C ILE A 32 -2.77 -8.67 -11.52
N GLU A 33 -3.59 -7.80 -12.11
CA GLU A 33 -3.12 -6.54 -12.69
C GLU A 33 -2.57 -5.58 -11.64
N ILE A 34 -3.17 -5.53 -10.44
CA ILE A 34 -2.60 -4.78 -9.31
C ILE A 34 -1.22 -5.34 -8.96
N LEU A 35 -1.07 -6.66 -8.80
CA LEU A 35 0.20 -7.30 -8.43
C LEU A 35 1.31 -7.09 -9.46
N LYS A 36 1.01 -7.16 -10.76
CA LYS A 36 1.99 -6.84 -11.82
C LYS A 36 2.52 -5.41 -11.73
N ASN A 37 1.75 -4.51 -11.13
CA ASN A 37 2.09 -3.11 -11.00
C ASN A 37 2.72 -2.79 -9.64
N LEU A 38 2.91 -3.77 -8.74
CA LEU A 38 3.57 -3.55 -7.46
C LEU A 38 5.05 -3.90 -7.53
N SER A 39 5.87 -3.01 -6.98
CA SER A 39 7.28 -3.21 -6.68
C SER A 39 7.47 -3.81 -5.29
N LYS A 40 8.68 -4.29 -5.02
CA LYS A 40 9.10 -4.76 -3.69
C LYS A 40 8.86 -3.72 -2.59
N ASN A 41 9.07 -2.44 -2.86
CA ASN A 41 8.86 -1.40 -1.86
C ASN A 41 7.38 -1.23 -1.50
N GLU A 42 6.48 -1.29 -2.49
CA GLU A 42 5.04 -1.23 -2.23
C GLU A 42 4.56 -2.45 -1.42
N ILE A 43 5.05 -3.64 -1.76
CA ILE A 43 4.76 -4.89 -1.03
C ILE A 43 5.26 -4.81 0.41
N ARG A 44 6.50 -4.34 0.63
CA ARG A 44 7.10 -4.16 1.95
C ARG A 44 6.31 -3.16 2.80
N ILE A 45 5.85 -2.06 2.20
CA ILE A 45 5.00 -1.07 2.88
C ILE A 45 3.67 -1.70 3.31
N LEU A 46 2.96 -2.36 2.39
CA LEU A 46 1.68 -2.99 2.69
C LEU A 46 1.82 -4.08 3.78
N SER A 47 2.85 -4.91 3.69
CA SER A 47 3.13 -5.99 4.65
C SER A 47 3.49 -5.46 6.03
N ALA A 48 4.32 -4.41 6.13
CA ALA A 48 4.70 -3.81 7.40
C ALA A 48 3.49 -3.19 8.14
N ILE A 49 2.57 -2.56 7.41
CA ILE A 49 1.36 -2.00 8.01
C ILE A 49 0.41 -3.13 8.45
N HIS A 50 0.28 -4.19 7.65
CA HIS A 50 -0.60 -5.34 7.94
C HIS A 50 -0.13 -6.19 9.13
N THR A 51 1.17 -6.40 9.26
CA THR A 51 1.78 -7.18 10.36
C THR A 51 1.86 -6.42 11.68
N SER A 52 1.45 -5.15 11.70
CA SER A 52 1.39 -4.37 12.94
C SER A 52 0.39 -4.99 13.94
N LEU A 53 0.70 -4.89 15.23
CA LEU A 53 -0.06 -5.47 16.36
C LEU A 53 -1.56 -5.11 16.37
N ASP A 54 -1.94 -4.06 15.63
CA ASP A 54 -3.28 -3.51 15.56
C ASP A 54 -4.03 -3.87 14.25
N ARG A 55 -3.63 -4.90 13.49
CA ARG A 55 -4.23 -5.30 12.19
C ARG A 55 -5.77 -5.23 12.16
N ASN A 56 -6.43 -5.80 13.17
CA ASN A 56 -7.89 -5.82 13.24
C ASN A 56 -8.48 -4.42 13.49
N ASN A 57 -7.82 -3.62 14.32
CA ASN A 57 -8.21 -2.23 14.53
C ASN A 57 -8.07 -1.42 13.24
N HIS A 58 -6.98 -1.60 12.49
CA HIS A 58 -6.78 -0.88 11.23
C HIS A 58 -7.78 -1.28 10.14
N ARG A 59 -8.22 -2.54 10.11
CA ARG A 59 -9.15 -3.06 9.10
C ARG A 59 -10.58 -2.55 9.28
N TYR A 60 -11.04 -2.43 10.53
CA TYR A 60 -12.44 -2.10 10.83
C TYR A 60 -12.65 -0.64 11.28
N ASN A 61 -11.59 0.08 11.66
CA ASN A 61 -11.67 1.47 12.05
C ASN A 61 -11.21 2.41 10.92
N LYS A 62 -12.17 3.05 10.24
CA LYS A 62 -11.91 4.02 9.16
C LYS A 62 -11.12 5.25 9.59
N ASN A 63 -11.03 5.53 10.89
CA ASN A 63 -10.25 6.65 11.42
C ASN A 63 -8.82 6.25 11.79
N PHE A 64 -8.46 4.98 11.61
CA PHE A 64 -7.13 4.49 11.90
C PHE A 64 -6.18 4.83 10.74
N TYR A 65 -5.04 5.41 11.06
CA TYR A 65 -3.99 5.76 10.11
C TYR A 65 -2.62 5.46 10.70
N VAL A 66 -1.65 5.19 9.85
CA VAL A 66 -0.24 5.07 10.20
C VAL A 66 0.49 6.33 9.77
N TYR A 67 1.46 6.75 10.57
CA TYR A 67 2.33 7.87 10.21
C TYR A 67 3.36 7.44 9.17
N GLY A 68 3.35 8.10 8.01
CA GLY A 68 4.18 7.71 6.87
C GLY A 68 5.69 7.76 7.13
N ASN A 69 6.15 8.72 7.95
CA ASN A 69 7.55 8.80 8.35
C ASN A 69 7.99 7.58 9.16
N VAL A 70 7.11 7.04 10.02
CA VAL A 70 7.39 5.83 10.82
C VAL A 70 7.58 4.63 9.91
N VAL A 71 6.72 4.46 8.91
CA VAL A 71 6.84 3.36 7.93
C VAL A 71 8.13 3.48 7.11
N ARG A 72 8.43 4.69 6.62
CA ARG A 72 9.66 4.96 5.86
C ARG A 72 10.92 4.63 6.67
N GLU A 73 10.98 5.10 7.91
CA GLU A 73 12.11 4.86 8.82
C GLU A 73 12.23 3.39 9.18
N HIS A 74 11.12 2.71 9.45
CA HIS A 74 11.10 1.28 9.76
C HIS A 74 11.63 0.41 8.60
N LEU A 75 11.32 0.80 7.36
CA LEU A 75 11.74 0.06 6.16
C LEU A 75 13.10 0.52 5.61
N CYS A 76 13.74 1.51 6.24
CA CYS A 76 14.98 2.14 5.79
C CYS A 76 14.92 2.66 4.34
N LEU A 77 13.77 3.20 3.92
CA LEU A 77 13.61 3.75 2.57
C LEU A 77 14.10 5.19 2.50
N SER A 78 14.74 5.56 1.38
CA SER A 78 14.96 6.97 1.06
C SER A 78 13.63 7.71 0.91
N LYS A 79 13.68 9.05 0.92
CA LYS A 79 12.47 9.85 0.76
C LYS A 79 11.85 9.60 -0.62
N GLU A 80 12.68 9.56 -1.64
CA GLU A 80 12.29 9.38 -3.04
C GLU A 80 11.67 8.00 -3.29
N GLU A 81 12.28 6.93 -2.77
CA GLU A 81 11.73 5.58 -2.87
C GLU A 81 10.38 5.45 -2.18
N TYR A 82 10.25 6.04 -0.99
CA TYR A 82 9.00 6.01 -0.24
C TYR A 82 7.89 6.81 -0.93
N GLU A 83 8.19 8.02 -1.41
CA GLU A 83 7.20 8.85 -2.12
C GLU A 83 6.76 8.19 -3.42
N LEU A 84 7.68 7.62 -4.20
CA LEU A 84 7.35 6.90 -5.43
C LEU A 84 6.46 5.68 -5.15
N ALA A 85 6.82 4.87 -4.15
CA ALA A 85 6.06 3.69 -3.76
C ALA A 85 4.65 4.06 -3.29
N MET A 86 4.52 5.09 -2.46
CA MET A 86 3.22 5.54 -1.98
C MET A 86 2.34 6.12 -3.10
N LEU A 87 2.92 6.88 -4.04
CA LEU A 87 2.19 7.37 -5.21
C LEU A 87 1.61 6.22 -6.03
N ASN A 88 2.38 5.14 -6.20
CA ASN A 88 1.90 3.96 -6.90
C ASN A 88 0.79 3.22 -6.10
N LEU A 89 0.96 3.07 -4.78
CA LEU A 89 -0.07 2.49 -3.91
C LEU A 89 -1.39 3.28 -3.92
N PHE A 90 -1.32 4.61 -4.03
CA PHE A 90 -2.50 5.45 -4.22
C PHE A 90 -3.13 5.29 -5.60
N ARG A 91 -2.31 5.25 -6.66
CA ARG A 91 -2.75 4.99 -8.04
C ARG A 91 -3.49 3.65 -8.16
N LEU A 92 -2.99 2.61 -7.48
CA LEU A 92 -3.56 1.27 -7.44
C LEU A 92 -4.68 1.12 -6.40
N TYR A 93 -5.04 2.21 -5.71
CA TYR A 93 -6.07 2.26 -4.67
C TYR A 93 -5.87 1.23 -3.54
N CYS A 94 -4.62 0.83 -3.29
CA CYS A 94 -4.24 -0.07 -2.19
C CYS A 94 -4.09 0.69 -0.87
N CYS A 95 -3.67 1.95 -0.95
CA CYS A 95 -3.61 2.88 0.17
C CYS A 95 -4.38 4.16 -0.14
N GLU A 96 -4.71 4.90 0.90
CA GLU A 96 -5.24 6.26 0.82
C GLU A 96 -4.47 7.17 1.78
N GLY A 97 -4.24 8.42 1.36
CA GLY A 97 -3.50 9.41 2.15
C GLY A 97 -4.45 10.46 2.74
N PHE A 98 -4.33 10.72 4.04
CA PHE A 98 -5.04 11.85 4.65
C PHE A 98 -4.26 13.13 4.40
N HIS A 99 -4.72 13.90 3.43
CA HIS A 99 -4.24 15.26 3.22
C HIS A 99 -4.86 16.12 4.32
N GLN A 100 -4.14 16.38 5.41
CA GLN A 100 -4.48 17.57 6.20
C GLN A 100 -4.27 18.77 5.30
N GLU A 101 -5.25 19.67 5.24
CA GLU A 101 -5.13 20.97 4.58
C GLU A 101 -3.85 21.63 5.06
N ILE A 102 -2.85 21.70 4.19
CA ILE A 102 -1.61 22.39 4.49
C ILE A 102 -1.88 23.87 4.31
N THR A 103 -1.57 24.66 5.33
CA THR A 103 -1.60 26.12 5.29
C THR A 103 -0.80 26.60 4.08
N ALA A 104 -1.52 27.22 3.15
CA ALA A 104 -0.99 27.89 1.96
C ALA A 104 0.17 28.84 2.32
N MET A 105 1.33 28.68 1.69
CA MET A 105 2.35 29.73 1.69
C MET A 105 2.17 30.56 0.42
N HIS A 106 1.91 31.85 0.55
CA HIS A 106 1.69 32.69 -0.62
C HIS A 106 3.01 33.23 -1.19
N PHE A 107 3.20 33.11 -2.51
CA PHE A 107 4.20 33.83 -3.28
C PHE A 107 3.48 34.84 -4.18
N GLY A 108 3.38 36.09 -3.71
CA GLY A 108 2.50 37.08 -4.31
C GLY A 108 1.03 36.65 -4.19
N ASN A 109 0.28 36.67 -5.30
CA ASN A 109 -1.10 36.17 -5.37
C ASN A 109 -1.20 34.64 -5.58
N ILE A 110 -0.08 33.92 -5.60
CA ILE A 110 -0.04 32.49 -5.89
C ILE A 110 0.10 31.73 -4.58
N THR A 111 -0.84 30.85 -4.30
CA THR A 111 -0.77 29.93 -3.17
C THR A 111 0.17 28.77 -3.51
N ILE A 112 1.36 28.75 -2.90
CA ILE A 112 2.31 27.64 -2.93
C ILE A 112 2.07 26.76 -1.70
N GLN A 113 1.66 25.52 -1.90
CA GLN A 113 1.56 24.56 -0.81
C GLN A 113 2.98 24.10 -0.43
N THR A 114 3.36 24.26 0.86
CA THR A 114 4.67 23.80 1.35
C THR A 114 4.58 22.34 1.79
N ASN A 115 5.28 21.49 1.05
CA ASN A 115 5.69 20.14 1.43
C ASN A 115 4.53 19.16 1.63
N GLY A 116 4.00 18.66 0.50
CA GLY A 116 3.06 17.54 0.40
C GLY A 116 3.65 16.19 0.84
N CYS A 117 4.33 16.14 1.98
CA CYS A 117 4.80 14.90 2.58
C CYS A 117 3.59 14.06 2.98
N ILE A 118 3.60 12.79 2.61
CA ILE A 118 2.57 11.81 2.95
C ILE A 118 2.65 11.52 4.46
N LYS A 119 1.90 12.28 5.25
CA LYS A 119 1.98 12.24 6.73
C LYS A 119 1.20 11.07 7.32
N LYS A 120 0.03 10.78 6.79
CA LYS A 120 -0.91 9.80 7.34
C LYS A 120 -1.47 8.93 6.22
N ILE A 121 -1.42 7.63 6.42
CA ILE A 121 -1.82 6.63 5.42
C ILE A 121 -2.73 5.59 6.05
N SER A 122 -3.72 5.11 5.30
CA SER A 122 -4.49 3.90 5.63
C SER A 122 -4.47 2.95 4.45
N ILE A 123 -4.54 1.64 4.73
CA ILE A 123 -4.78 0.63 3.71
C ILE A 123 -6.28 0.62 3.42
N THR A 124 -6.66 0.61 2.15
CA THR A 124 -8.06 0.51 1.74
C THR A 124 -8.60 -0.91 1.94
N ALA A 125 -9.93 -1.09 1.82
CA ALA A 125 -10.51 -2.44 1.80
C ALA A 125 -9.95 -3.31 0.66
N LEU A 126 -9.62 -2.69 -0.48
CA LEU A 126 -8.99 -3.36 -1.62
C LEU A 126 -7.57 -3.84 -1.25
N GLY A 127 -6.76 -2.98 -0.63
CA GLY A 127 -5.41 -3.32 -0.19
C GLY A 127 -5.39 -4.43 0.86
N TYR A 128 -6.32 -4.42 1.82
CA TYR A 128 -6.43 -5.53 2.79
C TYR A 128 -6.81 -6.84 2.13
N LYS A 129 -7.77 -6.82 1.20
CA LYS A 129 -8.18 -8.03 0.50
C LYS A 129 -7.05 -8.58 -0.37
N LEU A 130 -6.29 -7.70 -1.03
CA LEU A 130 -5.07 -8.08 -1.74
C LEU A 130 -4.09 -8.80 -0.80
N LEU A 131 -3.81 -8.22 0.37
CA LEU A 131 -2.90 -8.81 1.35
C LEU A 131 -3.40 -10.14 1.89
N ASP A 132 -4.69 -10.28 2.17
CA ASP A 132 -5.27 -11.56 2.60
C ASP A 132 -5.03 -12.64 1.54
N MET A 133 -5.23 -12.33 0.25
CA MET A 133 -5.01 -13.32 -0.83
C MET A 133 -3.54 -13.71 -1.02
N ILE A 134 -2.61 -12.85 -0.63
CA ILE A 134 -1.17 -13.04 -0.82
C ILE A 134 -0.51 -13.66 0.42
N LEU A 135 -0.95 -13.27 1.62
CA LEU A 135 -0.27 -13.56 2.89
C LEU A 135 -1.00 -14.59 3.76
N GLU A 136 -2.31 -14.79 3.59
CA GLU A 136 -2.99 -15.89 4.28
C GLU A 136 -2.70 -17.20 3.54
N LYS A 137 -1.86 -18.03 4.17
CA LYS A 137 -1.71 -19.45 3.87
C LYS A 137 -2.72 -20.20 4.73
N ASP A 138 -3.55 -21.03 4.11
CA ASP A 138 -4.31 -22.07 4.81
C ASP A 138 -3.37 -23.09 5.50
#